data_AF-A0AAV6K926-F1
#
_entry.id   AF-A0AAV6K926-F1
#
_cell.length_a   1.000
_cell.length_b   1.000
_cell.length_c   1.000
_cell.angle_alpha   90.00
_cell.angle_beta   90.00
_cell.angle_gamma   90.00
#
_symmetry.space_group_name_H-M   'P 1'
#
loop_
_entity.id
_entity.type
_entity.pdbx_description
1 polymer ?
#
loop_
_entity_poly.entity_id
_entity_poly.type
_entity_poly.pdbx_seq_one_letter_code
_entity_poly.pdbx_strand_id
1 'polypeptide(L)'
;MLQLCVGTRCLLIQLGSLDSIPQCLKDFLGDPEICFVGVGMSEGLSGLKTYCRIECKSGIELCELVAMILKMPRYLSEGPGLGTLSDAAGLGAVQFPKTVKFDCRAKVFNDEELMFAIHAVYCSHKIGSKMLAMLL
;
A
#
# COMPACT_ATOMS: atom_id res chain seq x y z
N MET A 1 -9.89 2.48 5.26
CA MET A 1 -9.12 1.42 5.92
C MET A 1 -7.66 1.65 5.63
N LEU A 2 -6.83 1.71 6.67
CA LEU A 2 -5.37 1.74 6.56
C LEU A 2 -4.86 0.29 6.49
N GLN A 3 -3.93 0.02 5.58
CA GLN A 3 -3.38 -1.31 5.34
C GLN A 3 -1.86 -1.23 5.49
N LEU A 4 -1.29 -2.02 6.38
CA LEU A 4 0.15 -2.05 6.65
C LEU A 4 0.63 -3.50 6.50
N CYS A 5 1.82 -3.68 5.94
CA CYS A 5 2.44 -5.00 5.84
C CYS A 5 3.95 -4.93 6.10
N VAL A 6 4.44 -5.82 6.94
CA VAL A 6 5.87 -6.02 7.22
C VAL A 6 6.18 -7.51 7.30
N GLY A 7 7.12 -7.96 6.45
CA GLY A 7 7.45 -9.38 6.32
C GLY A 7 6.23 -10.20 5.91
N THR A 8 5.74 -11.06 6.81
CA THR A 8 4.56 -11.91 6.60
C THR A 8 3.34 -11.43 7.37
N ARG A 9 3.40 -10.26 8.02
CA ARG A 9 2.34 -9.74 8.89
C ARG A 9 1.66 -8.56 8.23
N CYS A 10 0.36 -8.71 7.98
CA CYS A 10 -0.52 -7.65 7.52
C CYS A 10 -1.38 -7.15 8.67
N LEU A 11 -1.60 -5.84 8.75
CA LEU A 11 -2.47 -5.18 9.70
C LEU A 11 -3.46 -4.29 8.94
N LEU A 12 -4.75 -4.57 9.13
CA LEU A 12 -5.85 -3.79 8.57
C LEU A 12 -6.51 -2.99 9.69
N ILE A 13 -6.58 -1.67 9.53
CA ILE A 13 -7.15 -0.77 10.54
C ILE A 13 -8.28 0.04 9.91
N GLN A 14 -9.50 -0.15 10.39
CA GLN A 14 -10.66 0.63 9.97
C GLN A 14 -10.70 1.97 10.72
N LEU A 15 -9.92 2.95 10.26
CA LEU A 15 -9.77 4.26 10.92
C LEU A 15 -11.11 4.97 11.21
N GLY A 16 -12.11 4.84 10.33
CA GLY A 16 -13.43 5.46 10.51
C GLY A 16 -14.32 4.81 11.58
N SER A 17 -13.89 3.68 12.14
CA SER A 17 -14.58 2.99 13.24
C SER A 17 -13.89 3.18 14.58
N LEU A 18 -12.78 3.94 14.63
CA LEU A 18 -12.10 4.26 15.87
C LEU A 18 -12.74 5.50 16.49
N ASP A 19 -13.02 5.46 17.79
CA ASP A 19 -13.50 6.63 18.55
C ASP A 19 -12.49 7.78 18.49
N SER A 20 -11.19 7.43 18.49
CA SER A 20 -10.10 8.35 18.27
C SER A 20 -8.90 7.62 17.66
N ILE A 21 -8.09 8.34 16.87
CA ILE A 21 -6.85 7.81 16.32
C ILE A 21 -5.80 7.70 17.45
N PRO A 22 -5.27 6.49 17.74
CA PRO A 22 -4.25 6.29 18.77
C PRO A 22 -2.99 7.11 18.51
N GLN A 23 -2.40 7.69 19.55
CA GLN A 23 -1.18 8.51 19.41
C GLN A 23 -0.02 7.70 18.82
N CYS A 24 0.16 6.45 19.24
CA CYS A 24 1.19 5.57 18.69
C CYS A 24 1.08 5.37 17.17
N LEU A 25 -0.13 5.38 16.61
CA LEU A 25 -0.33 5.27 15.16
C LEU A 25 0.06 6.58 14.46
N LYS A 26 -0.20 7.73 15.08
CA LYS A 26 0.23 9.03 14.55
C LYS A 26 1.74 9.15 14.57
N ASP A 27 2.37 8.76 15.68
CA ASP A 27 3.82 8.79 15.85
C ASP A 27 4.47 7.86 14.82
N PHE A 28 3.96 6.63 14.66
CA PHE A 28 4.46 5.67 13.68
C PHE A 28 4.35 6.17 12.23
N LEU A 29 3.20 6.73 11.85
CA LEU A 29 3.02 7.26 10.48
C LEU A 29 3.80 8.57 10.26
N GLY A 30 4.01 9.34 11.32
CA GLY A 30 4.72 10.62 11.30
C GLY A 30 6.24 10.50 11.52
N ASP A 31 6.75 9.30 11.72
CA ASP A 31 8.18 9.06 11.93
C ASP A 31 8.97 9.29 10.62
N PRO A 32 9.89 10.27 10.56
CA PRO A 32 10.66 10.54 9.35
C PRO A 32 11.70 9.43 9.03
N GLU A 33 12.01 8.55 9.98
CA GLU A 33 12.92 7.42 9.77
C GLU A 33 12.22 6.25 9.05
N ILE A 34 10.88 6.29 8.94
CA ILE A 34 10.08 5.25 8.29
C ILE A 34 9.61 5.74 6.92
N CYS A 35 9.94 4.99 5.87
CA CYS A 35 9.43 5.22 4.52
C CYS A 35 8.34 4.19 4.18
N PHE A 36 7.13 4.67 3.87
CA PHE A 36 6.02 3.82 3.46
C PHE A 36 6.00 3.63 1.95
N VAL A 37 6.01 2.39 1.47
CA VAL A 37 5.86 2.07 0.04
C VAL A 37 4.51 1.41 -0.18
N GLY A 38 3.72 1.93 -1.12
CA GLY A 38 2.37 1.41 -1.37
C GLY A 38 1.80 1.86 -2.70
N VAL A 39 0.57 1.44 -2.99
CA VAL A 39 -0.18 1.84 -4.19
C VAL A 39 -1.19 2.93 -3.84
N GLY A 40 -1.30 3.95 -4.68
CA GLY A 40 -2.26 5.04 -4.49
C GLY A 40 -1.87 5.94 -3.32
N MET A 41 -0.56 6.16 -3.14
CA MET A 41 0.00 6.88 -2.00
C MET A 41 -0.48 8.33 -1.98
N SER A 42 -0.55 9.00 -3.12
CA SER A 42 -1.02 10.39 -3.19
C SER A 42 -2.42 10.58 -2.59
N GLU A 43 -3.39 9.74 -2.99
CA GLU A 43 -4.75 9.77 -2.43
C GLU A 43 -4.76 9.33 -0.96
N GLY A 44 -4.03 8.25 -0.63
CA GLY A 44 -3.96 7.72 0.74
C GLY A 44 -3.42 8.74 1.74
N LEU A 45 -2.32 9.41 1.42
CA LEU A 45 -1.69 10.43 2.26
C LEU A 45 -2.56 11.68 2.39
N SER A 46 -3.18 12.13 1.30
CA SER A 46 -4.16 13.23 1.31
C SER A 46 -5.35 12.90 2.21
N GLY A 47 -5.86 11.67 2.13
CA GLY A 47 -6.93 11.18 2.98
C GLY A 47 -6.56 11.14 4.47
N LEU A 48 -5.37 10.63 4.80
CA LEU A 48 -4.87 10.62 6.19
C LEU A 48 -4.77 12.03 6.78
N LYS A 49 -4.26 12.99 6.00
CA LYS A 49 -4.16 14.39 6.42
C LYS A 49 -5.53 15.03 6.64
N THR A 50 -6.43 14.85 5.68
CA THR A 50 -7.74 15.51 5.66
C THR A 50 -8.69 14.93 6.71
N TYR A 51 -8.80 13.61 6.78
CA TYR A 51 -9.83 12.94 7.58
C TYR A 51 -9.32 12.46 8.94
N CYS A 52 -8.02 12.19 9.07
CA CYS A 52 -7.45 11.65 10.30
C CYS A 52 -6.50 12.62 11.01
N ARG A 53 -6.21 13.78 10.40
CA ARG A 53 -5.22 14.77 10.88
C ARG A 53 -3.84 14.13 11.15
N ILE A 54 -3.48 13.14 10.34
CA ILE A 54 -2.18 12.47 10.38
C ILE A 54 -1.37 12.97 9.20
N GLU A 55 -0.18 13.49 9.47
CA GLU A 55 0.77 13.84 8.41
C GLU A 55 1.83 12.75 8.33
N CYS A 56 1.74 11.91 7.28
CA CYS A 56 2.79 10.97 6.96
C CYS A 56 3.99 11.72 6.40
N LYS A 57 5.19 11.49 6.96
CA LYS A 57 6.39 12.24 6.57
C LYS A 57 7.07 11.69 5.32
N SER A 58 6.91 10.40 5.02
CA SER A 58 7.58 9.76 3.89
C SER A 58 6.70 8.68 3.26
N GLY A 59 6.48 8.79 1.96
CA GLY A 59 5.70 7.84 1.19
C GLY A 59 6.18 7.77 -0.27
N ILE A 60 6.34 6.55 -0.79
CA ILE A 60 6.77 6.30 -2.17
C ILE A 60 5.69 5.50 -2.88
N GLU A 61 5.26 5.99 -4.04
CA GLU A 61 4.36 5.27 -4.92
C GLU A 61 5.08 4.06 -5.54
N LEU A 62 4.48 2.88 -5.41
CA LEU A 62 5.13 1.61 -5.77
C LEU A 62 5.48 1.55 -7.26
N CYS A 63 4.62 2.08 -8.14
CA CYS A 63 4.90 2.08 -9.57
C CYS A 63 6.09 2.97 -9.92
N GLU A 64 6.31 4.08 -9.21
CA GLU A 64 7.47 4.96 -9.38
C GLU A 64 8.76 4.26 -8.96
N LEU A 65 8.73 3.57 -7.81
CA LEU A 65 9.86 2.77 -7.32
C LEU A 65 10.27 1.70 -8.35
N VAL A 66 9.28 0.96 -8.88
CA VAL A 66 9.51 -0.07 -9.90
C VAL A 66 10.05 0.55 -11.20
N ALA A 67 9.43 1.64 -11.68
CA ALA A 67 9.85 2.33 -12.90
C ALA A 67 11.31 2.81 -12.81
N MET A 68 11.70 3.37 -11.66
CA MET A 68 13.05 3.84 -11.40
C MET A 68 14.07 2.70 -11.43
N ILE A 69 13.82 1.63 -10.67
CA ILE A 69 14.79 0.53 -10.49
C ILE A 69 14.93 -0.31 -11.77
N LEU A 70 13.82 -0.61 -12.44
CA LEU A 70 13.82 -1.40 -13.67
C LEU A 70 14.07 -0.57 -14.94
N LYS A 71 14.24 0.75 -14.80
CA LYS A 71 14.39 1.70 -15.93
C LYS A 71 13.24 1.59 -16.94
N MET A 72 12.01 1.52 -16.43
CA MET A 72 10.77 1.37 -17.21
C MET A 72 9.86 2.60 -17.06
N PRO A 73 10.17 3.73 -17.72
CA PRO A 73 9.45 4.99 -17.53
C PRO A 73 7.97 4.93 -17.93
N ARG A 74 7.57 3.99 -18.79
CA ARG A 74 6.17 3.77 -19.19
C ARG A 74 5.21 3.58 -18.00
N TYR A 75 5.69 3.04 -16.88
CA TYR A 75 4.87 2.81 -15.69
C TYR A 75 4.48 4.10 -14.96
N LEU A 76 5.18 5.21 -15.22
CA LEU A 76 4.82 6.53 -14.69
C LEU A 76 3.58 7.10 -15.40
N SER A 77 3.41 6.84 -16.70
CA SER A 77 2.28 7.31 -17.49
C SER A 77 1.08 6.36 -17.48
N GLU A 78 1.32 5.05 -17.39
CA GLU A 78 0.27 4.04 -17.52
C GLU A 78 -0.44 3.73 -16.20
N GLY A 79 0.20 3.97 -15.05
CA GLY A 79 -0.36 3.61 -13.75
C GLY A 79 -0.73 2.12 -13.65
N PRO A 80 0.22 1.20 -13.89
CA PRO A 80 -0.06 -0.24 -13.98
C PRO A 80 -0.61 -0.80 -12.67
N GLY A 81 -1.52 -1.76 -12.78
CA GLY A 81 -2.03 -2.51 -11.63
C GLY A 81 -0.96 -3.42 -10.99
N LEU A 82 -1.26 -3.89 -9.78
CA LEU A 82 -0.34 -4.72 -8.99
C LEU A 82 0.12 -6.01 -9.70
N GLY A 83 -0.74 -6.62 -10.52
CA GLY A 83 -0.37 -7.81 -11.30
C GLY A 83 0.80 -7.52 -12.26
N THR A 84 0.67 -6.45 -13.05
CA THR A 84 1.72 -5.99 -13.97
C THR A 84 3.01 -5.62 -13.24
N LEU A 85 2.90 -4.94 -12.08
CA LEU A 85 4.07 -4.60 -11.26
C LEU A 85 4.76 -5.84 -10.68
N SER A 86 4.00 -6.86 -10.29
CA SER A 86 4.53 -8.15 -9.81
C SER A 86 5.27 -8.92 -10.90
N ASP A 87 4.68 -8.98 -12.10
CA ASP A 87 5.31 -9.61 -13.26
C ASP A 87 6.62 -8.90 -13.63
N ALA A 88 6.60 -7.56 -13.67
CA ALA A 88 7.80 -6.76 -13.91
C ALA A 88 8.89 -6.99 -12.85
N ALA A 89 8.49 -7.14 -11.59
CA ALA A 89 9.38 -7.49 -10.49
C ALA A 89 9.87 -8.95 -10.54
N GLY A 90 9.42 -9.77 -11.49
CA GLY A 90 9.77 -11.19 -11.57
C GLY A 90 9.31 -11.98 -10.35
N LEU A 91 8.17 -11.61 -9.77
CA LEU A 91 7.49 -12.37 -8.71
C LEU A 91 6.38 -13.27 -9.29
N GLY A 92 6.10 -13.12 -10.59
CA GLY A 92 5.07 -13.86 -11.31
C GLY A 92 3.67 -13.26 -11.11
N ALA A 93 2.72 -13.87 -11.82
CA ALA A 93 1.35 -13.39 -11.86
C ALA A 93 0.70 -13.56 -10.49
N VAL A 94 0.29 -12.44 -9.88
CA VAL A 94 -0.50 -12.49 -8.65
C VAL A 94 -1.95 -12.75 -9.01
N GLN A 95 -2.44 -13.91 -8.59
CA GLN A 95 -3.86 -14.16 -8.58
C GLN A 95 -4.45 -13.47 -7.37
N PHE A 96 -5.07 -12.32 -7.61
CA PHE A 96 -5.99 -11.77 -6.64
C PHE A 96 -7.24 -12.66 -6.60
N PRO A 97 -7.83 -12.89 -5.41
CA PRO A 97 -9.20 -13.40 -5.33
C PRO A 97 -10.07 -12.56 -6.28
N LYS A 98 -11.03 -13.19 -6.97
CA LYS A 98 -11.98 -12.63 -7.97
C LYS A 98 -12.12 -11.10 -7.90
N THR A 99 -12.20 -10.39 -9.02
CA THR A 99 -12.37 -8.92 -9.06
C THR A 99 -13.41 -8.42 -8.04
N VAL A 100 -12.94 -8.07 -6.84
CA VAL A 100 -13.74 -7.50 -5.77
C VAL A 100 -13.75 -6.00 -6.02
N LYS A 101 -14.95 -5.41 -6.12
CA LYS A 101 -15.07 -3.96 -6.06
C LYS A 101 -14.77 -3.54 -4.62
N PHE A 102 -13.51 -3.27 -4.34
CA PHE A 102 -13.05 -2.94 -3.00
C PHE A 102 -13.23 -1.44 -2.73
N ASP A 103 -14.15 -1.09 -1.82
CA ASP A 103 -14.27 0.27 -1.29
C ASP A 103 -13.52 0.38 0.03
N CYS A 104 -12.35 1.04 0.00
CA CYS A 104 -11.54 1.23 1.20
C CYS A 104 -12.23 2.07 2.29
N ARG A 105 -13.34 2.74 1.99
CA ARG A 105 -14.14 3.58 2.90
C ARG A 105 -15.39 2.86 3.43
N ALA A 106 -15.61 1.61 3.04
CA ALA A 106 -16.72 0.81 3.54
C ALA A 106 -16.70 0.71 5.08
N LYS A 107 -17.90 0.68 5.68
CA LYS A 107 -18.07 0.54 7.14
C LYS A 107 -18.05 -0.91 7.60
N VAL A 108 -18.35 -1.84 6.71
CA VAL A 108 -18.37 -3.28 6.98
C VAL A 108 -17.69 -3.94 5.81
N PHE A 109 -16.75 -4.84 6.08
CA PHE A 109 -16.05 -5.62 5.08
C PHE A 109 -16.45 -7.08 5.23
N ASN A 110 -16.69 -7.75 4.11
CA ASN A 110 -16.86 -9.20 4.09
C ASN A 110 -15.50 -9.91 3.98
N ASP A 111 -15.51 -11.24 4.14
CA ASP A 111 -14.29 -12.05 4.11
C ASP A 111 -13.54 -11.93 2.77
N GLU A 112 -14.24 -11.82 1.64
CA GLU A 112 -13.61 -11.66 0.32
C GLU A 112 -12.89 -10.31 0.19
N GLU A 113 -13.50 -9.22 0.70
CA GLU A 113 -12.90 -7.88 0.71
C GLU A 113 -11.67 -7.81 1.64
N LEU A 114 -11.74 -8.44 2.82
CA LEU A 114 -10.60 -8.53 3.73
C LEU A 114 -9.47 -9.36 3.11
N MET A 115 -9.80 -10.50 2.52
CA MET A 115 -8.82 -11.34 1.83
C MET A 115 -8.17 -10.61 0.66
N PHE A 116 -8.95 -9.88 -0.13
CA PHE A 116 -8.42 -9.04 -1.20
C PHE A 116 -7.46 -7.98 -0.65
N ALA A 117 -7.83 -7.24 0.39
CA ALA A 117 -6.99 -6.22 1.01
C ALA A 117 -5.67 -6.80 1.54
N ILE A 118 -5.72 -7.95 2.22
CA ILE A 118 -4.53 -8.65 2.72
C ILE A 118 -3.61 -9.04 1.56
N HIS A 119 -4.15 -9.64 0.50
CA HIS A 119 -3.35 -10.04 -0.67
C HIS A 119 -2.74 -8.83 -1.39
N ALA A 120 -3.50 -7.74 -1.52
CA ALA A 120 -3.03 -6.51 -2.13
C ALA A 120 -1.85 -5.90 -1.35
N VAL A 121 -2.00 -5.68 -0.04
CA VAL A 121 -0.93 -5.08 0.78
C VAL A 121 0.29 -5.98 0.89
N TYR A 122 0.10 -7.30 0.96
CA TYR A 122 1.21 -8.26 0.96
C TYR A 122 1.95 -8.29 -0.38
N CYS A 123 1.23 -8.26 -1.49
CA CYS A 123 1.81 -8.16 -2.83
C CYS A 123 2.65 -6.87 -2.97
N SER A 124 2.10 -5.72 -2.56
CA SER A 124 2.84 -4.45 -2.54
C SER A 124 4.12 -4.55 -1.72
N HIS A 125 4.05 -5.15 -0.53
CA HIS A 125 5.22 -5.38 0.32
C HIS A 125 6.28 -6.25 -0.37
N LYS A 126 5.89 -7.34 -1.04
CA LYS A 126 6.82 -8.23 -1.75
C LYS A 126 7.52 -7.53 -2.91
N ILE A 127 6.76 -6.78 -3.72
CA ILE A 127 7.31 -6.01 -4.83
C ILE A 127 8.29 -4.96 -4.28
N GLY A 128 7.85 -4.12 -3.34
CA GLY A 128 8.67 -3.07 -2.75
C GLY A 128 9.94 -3.61 -2.10
N SER A 129 9.84 -4.69 -1.32
CA SER A 129 11.01 -5.32 -0.69
C SER A 129 12.01 -5.86 -1.72
N LYS A 130 11.51 -6.47 -2.81
CA LYS A 130 12.38 -6.96 -3.89
C LYS A 130 13.08 -5.82 -4.61
N MET A 131 12.35 -4.75 -4.91
CA MET A 131 12.91 -3.55 -5.53
C MET A 131 13.99 -2.92 -4.65
N LEU A 132 13.71 -2.70 -3.37
CA LEU A 132 14.68 -2.13 -2.42
C LEU A 132 15.92 -3.01 -2.23
N ALA A 133 15.75 -4.34 -2.25
CA ALA A 133 16.87 -5.27 -2.18
C ALA A 133 17.79 -5.23 -3.41
N MET A 134 17.36 -4.66 -4.53
CA MET A 134 18.23 -4.44 -5.71
C MET A 134 19.08 -3.17 -5.62
N LEU A 135 18.84 -2.32 -4.61
CA LEU A 135 19.62 -1.11 -4.33
C LEU A 135 20.78 -1.35 -3.35
N LEU A 136 20.79 -2.51 -2.67
CA LEU A 136 21.79 -2.93 -1.69
C LEU A 136 22.75 -3.94 -2.32
#